data_AF-A0AAP2JZ42-F1
#
_entry.id   AF-A0AAP2JZ42-F1
#
_cell.length_a   1.000
_cell.length_b   1.000
_cell.length_c   1.000
_cell.angle_alpha   90.00
_cell.angle_beta   90.00
_cell.angle_gamma   90.00
#
_symmetry.space_group_name_H-M   'P 1'
#
loop_
_entity.id
_entity.type
_entity.pdbx_description
1 polymer ?
#
loop_
_entity_poly.entity_id
_entity_poly.type
_entity_poly.pdbx_seq_one_letter_code
_entity_poly.pdbx_strand_id
1 'polypeptide(L)'
;MAIGYFLRVGDKTTCGGQILTGDNTFIFHGRSAARQGDLVTCGKHSGTYNILGGVSNVWGNGRMMAGTLDSFSSCPCKARLINSITDCYSKEDEPAKTRSFVETEQKQLIATTKPSSTVHNAFNNTHNVPVITSNSPINEAFIKDPINIYVMIARDGLGHAGLVIDDGENALLYDPGGGYTGCYLRGCEDGAPTHRGSSDQFPYPMWEWDDYLAYHLYDGPKVSVIQFTVPRKQANRLRDIIDDMGGGSPLYCAERVSVALKSSGGIFERLPEANGIKTPWTLKSELMDLYFPGNAWWKLNSAY
;
A
#
# COMPACT_ATOMS: atom_id res chain seq x y z
N MET A 1 -9.03 -14.42 16.69
CA MET A 1 -8.30 -14.31 15.41
C MET A 1 -8.56 -15.55 14.59
N ALA A 2 -9.18 -15.41 13.42
CA ALA A 2 -9.43 -16.49 12.48
C ALA A 2 -8.53 -16.34 11.25
N ILE A 3 -7.91 -17.43 10.80
CA ILE A 3 -7.11 -17.47 9.56
C ILE A 3 -8.00 -17.97 8.42
N GLY A 4 -8.08 -17.18 7.36
CA GLY A 4 -8.75 -17.51 6.11
C GLY A 4 -7.75 -17.72 4.98
N TYR A 5 -8.21 -18.31 3.88
CA TYR A 5 -7.40 -18.58 2.69
C TYR A 5 -8.09 -18.04 1.44
N PHE A 6 -7.28 -17.50 0.52
CA PHE A 6 -7.80 -17.06 -0.78
C PHE A 6 -8.20 -18.25 -1.65
N LEU A 7 -9.18 -18.00 -2.51
CA LEU A 7 -9.78 -19.00 -3.37
C LEU A 7 -9.48 -18.72 -4.83
N ARG A 8 -9.45 -19.77 -5.64
CA ARG A 8 -9.16 -19.69 -7.08
C ARG A 8 -10.06 -20.61 -7.90
N VAL A 9 -10.03 -20.44 -9.22
CA VAL A 9 -10.76 -21.30 -10.15
C VAL A 9 -10.38 -22.75 -9.94
N GLY A 10 -11.40 -23.59 -9.78
CA GLY A 10 -11.26 -25.01 -9.52
C GLY A 10 -11.30 -25.42 -8.04
N ASP A 11 -11.34 -24.48 -7.09
CA ASP A 11 -11.54 -24.80 -5.68
C ASP A 11 -12.94 -25.38 -5.44
N LYS A 12 -13.03 -26.34 -4.51
CA LYS A 12 -14.26 -27.12 -4.26
C LYS A 12 -15.15 -26.43 -3.23
N THR A 13 -16.44 -26.77 -3.23
CA THR A 13 -17.38 -26.36 -2.19
C THR A 13 -17.76 -27.54 -1.30
N THR A 14 -18.19 -27.27 -0.08
CA THR A 14 -18.57 -28.31 0.90
C THR A 14 -19.77 -29.15 0.48
N CYS A 15 -20.57 -28.71 -0.50
CA CYS A 15 -21.68 -29.47 -1.05
C CYS A 15 -21.31 -30.31 -2.29
N GLY A 16 -20.02 -30.37 -2.64
CA GLY A 16 -19.52 -31.13 -3.80
C GLY A 16 -19.48 -30.34 -5.11
N GLY A 17 -19.71 -29.02 -5.07
CA GLY A 17 -19.58 -28.12 -6.21
C GLY A 17 -18.16 -27.58 -6.40
N GLN A 18 -17.98 -26.64 -7.34
CA GLN A 18 -16.67 -26.09 -7.70
C GLN A 18 -16.75 -24.68 -8.28
N ILE A 19 -15.74 -23.85 -8.02
CA ILE A 19 -15.59 -22.51 -8.62
C ILE A 19 -15.21 -22.65 -10.10
N LEU A 20 -15.94 -21.98 -10.98
CA LEU A 20 -15.81 -22.07 -12.43
C LEU A 20 -15.06 -20.90 -13.05
N THR A 21 -15.27 -19.67 -12.54
CA THR A 21 -14.68 -18.45 -13.12
C THR A 21 -13.88 -17.68 -12.09
N GLY A 22 -12.99 -16.82 -12.57
CA GLY A 22 -12.09 -16.02 -11.74
C GLY A 22 -11.51 -14.86 -12.55
N ASP A 23 -10.61 -14.13 -11.93
CA ASP A 23 -9.90 -13.02 -12.54
C ASP A 23 -8.61 -13.47 -13.23
N ASN A 24 -8.49 -13.23 -14.53
CA ASN A 24 -7.28 -13.59 -15.28
C ASN A 24 -6.16 -12.55 -15.11
N THR A 25 -6.43 -11.39 -14.51
CA THR A 25 -5.40 -10.40 -14.15
C THR A 25 -4.73 -10.71 -12.80
N PHE A 26 -5.33 -11.59 -11.99
CA PHE A 26 -4.81 -12.03 -10.69
C PHE A 26 -4.67 -13.56 -10.68
N ILE A 27 -3.43 -14.04 -10.74
CA ILE A 27 -3.12 -15.46 -10.88
C ILE A 27 -2.55 -16.01 -9.57
N PHE A 28 -3.25 -16.96 -8.95
CA PHE A 28 -2.71 -17.77 -7.85
C PHE A 28 -2.24 -19.12 -8.37
N HIS A 29 -0.92 -19.35 -8.32
CA HIS A 29 -0.30 -20.61 -8.70
C HIS A 29 -0.78 -21.11 -10.08
N GLY A 30 -0.77 -20.23 -11.08
CA GLY A 30 -1.15 -20.54 -12.47
C GLY A 30 -2.65 -20.63 -12.75
N ARG A 31 -3.51 -20.28 -11.78
CA ARG A 31 -4.98 -20.23 -11.98
C ARG A 31 -5.57 -18.91 -11.50
N SER A 32 -6.59 -18.46 -12.21
CA SER A 32 -7.31 -17.22 -11.94
C SER A 32 -7.90 -17.19 -10.53
N ALA A 33 -7.72 -16.08 -9.85
CA ALA A 33 -8.22 -15.91 -8.49
C ALA A 33 -9.74 -15.73 -8.48
N ALA A 34 -10.42 -16.33 -7.51
CA ALA A 34 -11.87 -16.26 -7.40
C ALA A 34 -12.29 -15.00 -6.64
N ARG A 35 -13.42 -14.41 -7.03
CA ARG A 35 -13.97 -13.19 -6.42
C ARG A 35 -15.46 -13.33 -6.15
N GLN A 36 -15.97 -12.46 -5.29
CA GLN A 36 -17.40 -12.27 -5.11
C GLN A 36 -18.08 -12.07 -6.46
N GLY A 37 -19.13 -12.84 -6.72
CA GLY A 37 -19.93 -12.87 -7.94
C GLY A 37 -19.48 -13.93 -8.95
N ASP A 38 -18.31 -14.55 -8.76
CA ASP A 38 -17.81 -15.53 -9.74
C ASP A 38 -18.62 -16.82 -9.65
N LEU A 39 -18.69 -17.52 -10.78
CA LEU A 39 -19.61 -18.63 -10.96
C LEU A 39 -19.13 -19.86 -10.21
N VAL A 40 -20.06 -20.57 -9.59
CA VAL A 40 -19.82 -21.78 -8.81
C VAL A 40 -20.95 -22.80 -9.03
N THR A 41 -20.63 -24.08 -9.13
CA THR A 41 -21.63 -25.16 -9.22
C THR A 41 -22.07 -25.64 -7.84
N CYS A 42 -23.18 -26.37 -7.79
CA CYS A 42 -23.61 -27.10 -6.60
C CYS A 42 -23.58 -28.60 -6.87
N GLY A 43 -23.09 -29.41 -5.92
CA GLY A 43 -23.07 -30.87 -6.06
C GLY A 43 -24.42 -31.55 -5.78
N LYS A 44 -25.43 -30.79 -5.31
CA LYS A 44 -26.76 -31.31 -4.92
C LYS A 44 -27.92 -30.74 -5.74
N HIS A 45 -27.74 -29.56 -6.33
CA HIS A 45 -28.78 -28.86 -7.09
C HIS A 45 -28.24 -28.46 -8.45
N SER A 46 -29.02 -28.67 -9.50
CA SER A 46 -28.66 -28.28 -10.87
C SER A 46 -28.70 -26.77 -11.03
N GLY A 47 -27.71 -26.22 -11.75
CA GLY A 47 -27.64 -24.79 -12.08
C GLY A 47 -26.27 -24.20 -11.75
N THR A 48 -26.13 -22.92 -12.10
CA THR A 48 -24.92 -22.13 -11.79
C THR A 48 -25.30 -21.05 -10.79
N TYR A 49 -24.45 -20.89 -9.78
CA TYR A 49 -24.63 -19.97 -8.67
C TYR A 49 -23.44 -19.02 -8.60
N ASN A 50 -23.48 -18.06 -7.68
CA ASN A 50 -22.45 -17.04 -7.54
C ASN A 50 -21.78 -17.15 -6.17
N ILE A 51 -20.52 -16.75 -6.08
CA ILE A 51 -19.86 -16.53 -4.80
C ILE A 51 -20.43 -15.24 -4.17
N LEU A 52 -20.87 -15.33 -2.92
CA LEU A 52 -21.35 -14.21 -2.10
C LEU A 52 -20.32 -13.87 -1.04
N GLY A 53 -20.09 -12.58 -0.81
CA GLY A 53 -19.09 -12.09 0.14
C GLY A 53 -17.65 -12.33 -0.33
N GLY A 54 -16.72 -11.74 0.39
CA GLY A 54 -15.30 -11.76 0.07
C GLY A 54 -14.50 -11.09 1.18
N VAL A 55 -13.19 -11.19 1.07
CA VAL A 55 -12.27 -10.57 2.03
C VAL A 55 -12.43 -9.06 1.89
N SER A 56 -12.96 -8.41 2.93
CA SER A 56 -13.40 -7.01 2.90
C SER A 56 -12.32 -6.03 2.45
N ASN A 57 -11.05 -6.42 2.58
CA ASN A 57 -9.88 -5.57 2.36
C ASN A 57 -9.01 -6.03 1.18
N VAL A 58 -9.45 -6.99 0.36
CA VAL A 58 -8.66 -7.50 -0.79
C VAL A 58 -9.57 -7.64 -2.02
N TRP A 59 -9.21 -6.97 -3.12
CA TRP A 59 -10.07 -6.79 -4.28
C TRP A 59 -9.32 -7.09 -5.59
N GLY A 60 -9.98 -7.77 -6.54
CA GLY A 60 -9.48 -8.02 -7.90
C GLY A 60 -10.48 -7.49 -8.95
N ASN A 61 -10.03 -6.64 -9.89
CA ASN A 61 -10.86 -5.81 -10.80
C ASN A 61 -12.20 -5.33 -10.18
N GLY A 62 -12.15 -4.72 -9.01
CA GLY A 62 -13.32 -4.09 -8.37
C GLY A 62 -14.32 -5.05 -7.73
N ARG A 63 -13.97 -6.32 -7.52
CA ARG A 63 -14.79 -7.29 -6.76
C ARG A 63 -13.97 -7.90 -5.63
N MET A 64 -14.57 -8.05 -4.44
CA MET A 64 -13.89 -8.63 -3.28
C MET A 64 -13.35 -10.01 -3.62
N MET A 65 -12.11 -10.27 -3.26
CA MET A 65 -11.49 -11.59 -3.46
C MET A 65 -12.20 -12.61 -2.58
N ALA A 66 -12.46 -13.79 -3.12
CA ALA A 66 -13.16 -14.83 -2.40
C ALA A 66 -12.23 -15.46 -1.36
N GLY A 67 -12.72 -15.61 -0.12
CA GLY A 67 -11.96 -16.16 0.99
C GLY A 67 -12.76 -17.19 1.79
N THR A 68 -12.07 -18.14 2.42
CA THR A 68 -12.72 -19.26 3.14
C THR A 68 -13.54 -18.84 4.38
N LEU A 69 -13.29 -17.65 4.93
CA LEU A 69 -14.05 -17.14 6.09
C LEU A 69 -15.27 -16.32 5.69
N ASP A 70 -15.17 -15.57 4.59
CA ASP A 70 -16.10 -14.48 4.27
C ASP A 70 -16.92 -14.72 3.01
N SER A 71 -16.65 -15.83 2.31
CA SER A 71 -17.34 -16.19 1.08
C SER A 71 -18.16 -17.47 1.21
N PHE A 72 -19.31 -17.47 0.56
CA PHE A 72 -20.25 -18.61 0.49
C PHE A 72 -20.86 -18.70 -0.90
N SER A 73 -21.28 -19.89 -1.32
CA SER A 73 -22.05 -20.04 -2.56
C SER A 73 -23.50 -19.60 -2.36
N SER A 74 -24.07 -18.90 -3.35
CA SER A 74 -25.50 -18.55 -3.38
C SER A 74 -26.45 -19.74 -3.63
N CYS A 75 -25.92 -20.96 -3.80
CA CYS A 75 -26.74 -22.16 -3.94
C CYS A 75 -27.61 -22.43 -2.70
N PRO A 76 -28.71 -23.20 -2.82
CA PRO A 76 -29.60 -23.49 -1.69
C PRO A 76 -28.89 -24.11 -0.47
N CYS A 77 -27.76 -24.79 -0.67
CA CYS A 77 -26.94 -25.33 0.43
C CYS A 77 -26.17 -24.27 1.24
N LYS A 78 -26.04 -23.04 0.73
CA LYS A 78 -25.16 -21.98 1.27
C LYS A 78 -23.74 -22.49 1.57
N ALA A 79 -23.20 -23.27 0.62
CA ALA A 79 -21.97 -24.02 0.84
C ALA A 79 -20.75 -23.11 1.05
N ARG A 80 -19.85 -23.52 1.95
CA ARG A 80 -18.53 -22.89 2.11
C ARG A 80 -17.59 -23.34 1.00
N LEU A 81 -16.55 -22.56 0.76
CA LEU A 81 -15.52 -22.86 -0.23
C LEU A 81 -14.27 -23.41 0.45
N ILE A 82 -13.57 -24.32 -0.24
CA ILE A 82 -12.43 -25.08 0.27
C ILE A 82 -11.22 -24.69 -0.57
N ASN A 83 -10.23 -24.08 0.08
CA ASN A 83 -9.00 -23.65 -0.57
C ASN A 83 -8.12 -24.83 -0.99
N SER A 84 -7.53 -24.76 -2.19
CA SER A 84 -6.47 -25.69 -2.63
C SER A 84 -5.05 -25.13 -2.47
N ILE A 85 -4.92 -23.87 -2.05
CA ILE A 85 -3.65 -23.14 -1.87
C ILE A 85 -3.54 -22.62 -0.43
N THR A 86 -2.33 -22.29 -0.01
CA THR A 86 -2.03 -21.87 1.37
C THR A 86 -1.93 -20.35 1.55
N ASP A 87 -2.17 -19.55 0.51
CA ASP A 87 -2.21 -18.08 0.58
C ASP A 87 -3.33 -17.63 1.54
N CYS A 88 -2.95 -17.00 2.64
CA CYS A 88 -3.84 -16.74 3.77
C CYS A 88 -4.04 -15.26 4.08
N TYR A 89 -5.07 -14.98 4.87
CA TYR A 89 -5.39 -13.69 5.44
C TYR A 89 -5.90 -13.85 6.87
N SER A 90 -5.69 -12.87 7.73
CA SER A 90 -6.15 -12.89 9.13
C SER A 90 -7.34 -11.97 9.33
N LYS A 91 -8.36 -12.44 10.05
CA LYS A 91 -9.49 -11.63 10.49
C LYS A 91 -9.53 -11.58 12.01
N GLU A 92 -9.60 -10.38 12.56
CA GLU A 92 -9.83 -10.17 13.99
C GLU A 92 -11.32 -10.34 14.32
N ASP A 93 -11.61 -10.86 15.52
CA ASP A 93 -12.99 -11.10 15.95
C ASP A 93 -13.60 -9.77 16.42
N GLU A 94 -14.20 -9.01 15.51
CA GLU A 94 -14.96 -7.80 15.87
C GLU A 94 -16.34 -8.19 16.43
N PRO A 95 -16.72 -7.77 17.65
CA PRO A 95 -18.09 -7.91 18.13
C PRO A 95 -19.00 -6.97 17.34
N ALA A 96 -20.12 -7.51 16.85
CA ALA A 96 -21.13 -6.76 16.12
C ALA A 96 -21.60 -5.51 16.90
N LYS A 97 -21.12 -4.33 16.53
CA LYS A 97 -21.73 -3.05 16.91
C LYS A 97 -22.18 -2.31 15.66
N THR A 98 -23.49 -2.36 15.45
CA THR A 98 -24.29 -1.45 14.61
C THR A 98 -23.80 -0.02 14.77
N ARG A 99 -23.27 0.61 13.70
CA ARG A 99 -23.07 2.06 13.62
C ARG A 99 -24.15 2.66 12.73
N SER A 100 -24.99 3.48 13.34
CA SER A 100 -25.96 4.34 12.67
C SER A 100 -25.25 5.52 12.00
N PHE A 101 -25.64 5.79 10.76
CA PHE A 101 -25.25 6.94 9.95
C PHE A 101 -25.48 8.27 10.68
N VAL A 102 -24.50 9.18 10.61
CA VAL A 102 -24.76 10.62 10.67
C VAL A 102 -24.08 11.26 9.47
N GLU A 103 -24.94 11.62 8.53
CA GLU A 103 -24.73 12.06 7.14
C GLU A 103 -24.40 13.57 7.03
N THR A 104 -24.03 14.22 8.13
CA THR A 104 -24.14 15.69 8.22
C THR A 104 -22.81 16.44 8.01
N GLU A 105 -21.65 15.80 8.12
CA GLU A 105 -20.35 16.51 7.98
C GLU A 105 -19.77 16.49 6.56
N GLN A 106 -20.28 15.63 5.67
CA GLN A 106 -19.76 15.50 4.29
C GLN A 106 -20.22 16.60 3.32
N LYS A 107 -21.19 17.44 3.70
CA LYS A 107 -21.77 18.42 2.77
C LYS A 107 -21.04 19.77 2.67
N GLN A 108 -20.06 20.04 3.52
CA GLN A 108 -19.45 21.38 3.59
C GLN A 108 -18.06 21.50 2.94
N LEU A 109 -17.47 20.41 2.44
CA LEU A 109 -16.15 20.39 1.78
C LEU A 109 -16.19 20.32 0.24
N ILE A 110 -17.37 20.22 -0.38
CA ILE A 110 -17.52 20.04 -1.84
C ILE A 110 -17.33 21.36 -2.62
N ALA A 111 -17.02 22.48 -1.96
CA ALA A 111 -17.02 23.82 -2.56
C ALA A 111 -15.65 24.53 -2.59
N THR A 112 -14.53 23.81 -2.52
CA THR A 112 -13.21 24.39 -2.76
C THR A 112 -12.62 23.88 -4.06
N THR A 113 -12.57 24.75 -5.07
CA THR A 113 -11.85 24.54 -6.33
C THR A 113 -10.38 24.18 -6.07
N LYS A 114 -9.89 23.16 -6.79
CA LYS A 114 -8.49 22.71 -6.85
C LYS A 114 -7.53 23.90 -6.91
N PRO A 115 -6.67 24.13 -5.89
CA PRO A 115 -5.67 25.18 -5.98
C PRO A 115 -4.71 24.89 -7.12
N SER A 116 -4.35 25.96 -7.85
CA SER A 116 -3.39 25.94 -8.95
C SER A 116 -2.08 25.28 -8.52
N SER A 117 -1.47 24.53 -9.42
CA SER A 117 -0.24 23.72 -9.32
C SER A 117 0.98 24.46 -8.73
N THR A 118 0.96 24.76 -7.44
CA THR A 118 2.12 25.25 -6.71
C THR A 118 2.92 24.05 -6.22
N VAL A 119 3.97 23.72 -6.99
CA VAL A 119 5.11 22.84 -6.68
C VAL A 119 4.76 21.67 -5.75
N HIS A 120 4.45 20.52 -6.35
CA HIS A 120 4.28 19.25 -5.64
C HIS A 120 5.61 18.84 -4.98
N ASN A 121 5.86 19.32 -3.76
CA ASN A 121 7.01 19.02 -2.92
C ASN A 121 6.58 18.74 -1.48
N ALA A 122 7.41 18.00 -0.74
CA ALA A 122 7.07 17.54 0.61
C ALA A 122 7.05 18.68 1.67
N PHE A 123 7.70 19.81 1.39
CA PHE A 123 7.87 20.91 2.37
C PHE A 123 6.64 21.79 2.52
N ASN A 124 5.79 21.85 1.50
CA ASN A 124 4.58 22.66 1.50
C ASN A 124 3.35 21.90 2.01
N ASN A 125 3.53 20.89 2.88
CA ASN A 125 2.42 20.08 3.37
C ASN A 125 1.59 20.83 4.45
N THR A 126 0.26 20.76 4.37
CA THR A 126 -0.68 21.44 5.28
C THR A 126 -0.76 20.80 6.66
N HIS A 127 -0.17 19.62 6.83
CA HIS A 127 -0.23 18.83 8.05
C HIS A 127 0.94 19.08 9.02
N ASN A 128 1.85 20.00 8.67
CA ASN A 128 3.06 20.31 9.43
C ASN A 128 3.94 19.09 9.74
N VAL A 129 3.93 18.09 8.84
CA VAL A 129 4.78 16.91 8.94
C VAL A 129 6.24 17.35 8.68
N PRO A 130 7.18 17.04 9.60
CA PRO A 130 8.57 17.45 9.43
C PRO A 130 9.24 16.66 8.31
N VAL A 131 9.95 17.38 7.45
CA VAL A 131 10.87 16.82 6.45
C VAL A 131 12.29 16.90 7.00
N ILE A 132 12.89 15.75 7.27
CA ILE A 132 14.26 15.62 7.75
C ILE A 132 15.20 15.65 6.53
N THR A 133 16.16 16.57 6.56
CA THR A 133 17.18 16.74 5.52
C THR A 133 18.58 16.50 6.08
N SER A 134 19.56 16.32 5.18
CA SER A 134 20.97 16.25 5.55
C SER A 134 21.42 17.47 6.36
N ASN A 135 22.35 17.23 7.29
CA ASN A 135 23.08 18.29 7.99
C ASN A 135 24.29 18.83 7.18
N SER A 136 24.54 18.25 6.00
CA SER A 136 25.72 18.52 5.18
C SER A 136 25.33 18.98 3.76
N PRO A 137 24.61 20.12 3.62
CA PRO A 137 24.10 20.60 2.32
C PRO A 137 25.21 20.86 1.29
N ILE A 138 26.45 21.09 1.75
CA ILE A 138 27.63 21.29 0.90
C ILE A 138 27.91 20.05 0.04
N ASN A 139 27.80 18.85 0.62
CA ASN A 139 28.07 17.61 -0.12
C ASN A 139 27.01 17.37 -1.20
N GLU A 140 25.76 17.76 -0.94
CA GLU A 140 24.66 17.66 -1.90
C GLU A 140 24.82 18.65 -3.06
N ALA A 141 25.36 19.83 -2.81
CA ALA A 141 25.64 20.83 -3.85
C ALA A 141 26.65 20.35 -4.91
N PHE A 142 27.47 19.34 -4.59
CA PHE A 142 28.41 18.73 -5.54
C PHE A 142 27.80 17.59 -6.36
N ILE A 143 26.55 17.18 -6.08
CA ILE A 143 25.85 16.16 -6.85
C ILE A 143 25.49 16.74 -8.22
N LYS A 144 26.00 16.10 -9.28
CA LYS A 144 25.67 16.48 -10.66
C LYS A 144 24.27 15.99 -11.01
N ASP A 145 23.46 16.88 -11.59
CA ASP A 145 22.06 16.64 -11.97
C ASP A 145 21.26 16.02 -10.81
N PRO A 146 21.10 16.78 -9.70
CA PRO A 146 20.48 16.27 -8.48
C PRO A 146 18.98 16.08 -8.63
N ILE A 147 18.47 15.05 -7.96
CA ILE A 147 17.04 14.77 -7.78
C ILE A 147 16.80 14.48 -6.30
N ASN A 148 15.69 15.01 -5.78
CA ASN A 148 15.24 14.69 -4.44
C ASN A 148 14.42 13.40 -4.46
N ILE A 149 14.63 12.56 -3.44
CA ILE A 149 13.75 11.44 -3.11
C ILE A 149 13.34 11.57 -1.66
N TYR A 150 12.20 10.99 -1.29
CA TYR A 150 11.64 11.13 0.04
C TYR A 150 11.17 9.78 0.56
N VAL A 151 11.54 9.43 1.79
CA VAL A 151 11.02 8.25 2.48
C VAL A 151 10.05 8.71 3.55
N MET A 152 8.78 8.35 3.42
CA MET A 152 7.75 8.60 4.43
C MET A 152 7.67 7.40 5.37
N ILE A 153 7.74 7.64 6.68
CA ILE A 153 7.62 6.63 7.72
C ILE A 153 6.46 6.97 8.66
N ALA A 154 5.50 6.06 8.81
CA ALA A 154 4.46 6.08 9.83
C ALA A 154 4.78 5.07 10.95
N ARG A 155 4.49 5.43 12.21
CA ARG A 155 5.05 4.78 13.41
C ARG A 155 4.03 4.26 14.43
N ASP A 156 2.75 4.22 14.12
CA ASP A 156 1.74 3.67 15.03
C ASP A 156 1.07 2.44 14.38
N GLY A 157 0.62 1.50 15.21
CA GLY A 157 0.13 0.18 14.74
C GLY A 157 1.25 -0.69 14.15
N LEU A 158 1.03 -1.26 12.96
CA LEU A 158 2.07 -1.98 12.18
C LEU A 158 3.10 -1.03 11.54
N GLY A 159 2.81 0.28 11.53
CA GLY A 159 3.57 1.30 10.83
C GLY A 159 3.45 1.19 9.31
N HIS A 160 4.07 2.13 8.60
CA HIS A 160 4.15 2.08 7.14
C HIS A 160 5.41 2.77 6.61
N ALA A 161 5.86 2.37 5.42
CA ALA A 161 6.93 3.02 4.70
C ALA A 161 6.55 3.23 3.22
N GLY A 162 6.62 4.47 2.76
CA GLY A 162 6.47 4.85 1.35
C GLY A 162 7.71 5.55 0.83
N LEU A 163 7.93 5.51 -0.48
CA LEU A 163 9.06 6.15 -1.15
C LEU A 163 8.53 7.04 -2.27
N VAL A 164 9.01 8.28 -2.35
CA VAL A 164 8.71 9.20 -3.43
C VAL A 164 10.00 9.53 -4.17
N ILE A 165 9.94 9.52 -5.50
CA ILE A 165 11.06 9.87 -6.36
C ILE A 165 10.69 11.13 -7.12
N ASP A 166 11.56 12.14 -7.04
CA ASP A 166 11.44 13.44 -7.72
C ASP A 166 10.34 14.35 -7.16
N ASP A 167 10.39 15.60 -7.61
CA ASP A 167 9.43 16.65 -7.31
C ASP A 167 8.61 17.02 -8.56
N GLY A 168 7.50 17.73 -8.37
CA GLY A 168 6.72 18.29 -9.47
C GLY A 168 6.12 17.23 -10.41
N GLU A 169 6.18 17.48 -11.71
CA GLU A 169 5.47 16.67 -12.73
C GLU A 169 6.05 15.26 -12.93
N ASN A 170 7.30 15.03 -12.52
CA ASN A 170 7.97 13.73 -12.64
C ASN A 170 7.89 12.90 -11.35
N ALA A 171 7.16 13.40 -10.35
CA ALA A 171 7.06 12.75 -9.04
C ALA A 171 6.35 11.39 -9.16
N LEU A 172 6.94 10.39 -8.52
CA LEU A 172 6.43 9.03 -8.46
C LEU A 172 6.37 8.58 -7.00
N LEU A 173 5.18 8.26 -6.50
CA LEU A 173 5.00 7.60 -5.21
C LEU A 173 5.00 6.08 -5.41
N TYR A 174 5.85 5.39 -4.65
CA TYR A 174 5.86 3.96 -4.46
C TYR A 174 5.37 3.64 -3.05
N ASP A 175 4.21 2.97 -2.98
CA ASP A 175 3.53 2.62 -1.73
C ASP A 175 3.47 1.09 -1.57
N PRO A 176 4.58 0.39 -1.28
CA PRO A 176 4.57 -1.07 -1.22
C PRO A 176 3.78 -1.58 -0.01
N GLY A 177 2.73 -2.36 -0.24
CA GLY A 177 1.93 -2.96 0.84
C GLY A 177 1.19 -1.96 1.73
N GLY A 178 1.06 -0.68 1.34
CA GLY A 178 0.27 0.30 2.08
C GLY A 178 -1.23 0.03 2.03
N GLY A 179 -2.06 1.06 2.19
CA GLY A 179 -3.50 1.03 1.88
C GLY A 179 -3.99 2.25 1.08
N TYR A 180 -3.08 3.13 0.66
CA TYR A 180 -3.40 4.35 -0.07
C TYR A 180 -3.84 4.07 -1.52
N THR A 181 -4.82 4.83 -2.00
CA THR A 181 -5.47 4.61 -3.30
C THR A 181 -5.28 5.76 -4.29
N GLY A 182 -4.57 6.83 -3.91
CA GLY A 182 -4.40 8.03 -4.72
C GLY A 182 -5.46 9.12 -4.51
N CYS A 183 -6.56 8.81 -3.82
CA CYS A 183 -7.72 9.72 -3.71
C CYS A 183 -8.44 9.61 -2.35
N TYR A 184 -7.78 10.02 -1.26
CA TYR A 184 -8.32 9.86 0.09
C TYR A 184 -9.31 10.95 0.51
N LEU A 185 -8.87 12.22 0.60
CA LEU A 185 -9.69 13.35 1.06
C LEU A 185 -10.52 13.97 -0.07
N ARG A 186 -10.01 13.95 -1.31
CA ARG A 186 -10.65 14.63 -2.44
C ARG A 186 -11.70 13.77 -3.16
N GLY A 187 -11.71 12.47 -2.88
CA GLY A 187 -12.44 11.49 -3.67
C GLY A 187 -11.90 11.40 -5.11
N CYS A 188 -12.34 10.38 -5.86
CA CYS A 188 -12.04 10.29 -7.30
C CYS A 188 -13.09 11.10 -8.07
N GLU A 189 -12.69 12.07 -8.89
CA GLU A 189 -13.62 12.80 -9.76
C GLU A 189 -14.10 11.91 -10.94
N ASP A 190 -15.40 12.03 -11.27
CA ASP A 190 -16.02 11.67 -12.55
C ASP A 190 -15.90 10.23 -13.08
N GLY A 191 -15.81 9.23 -12.21
CA GLY A 191 -15.83 7.82 -12.65
C GLY A 191 -14.58 7.42 -13.46
N ALA A 192 -13.49 8.19 -13.34
CA ALA A 192 -12.18 7.78 -13.81
C ALA A 192 -11.57 6.72 -12.87
N PRO A 193 -10.89 5.68 -13.40
CA PRO A 193 -10.49 4.50 -12.65
C PRO A 193 -9.14 4.71 -11.96
N THR A 194 -9.14 5.20 -10.73
CA THR A 194 -7.98 5.01 -9.85
C THR A 194 -8.41 4.28 -8.59
N HIS A 195 -8.65 2.98 -8.77
CA HIS A 195 -8.73 1.96 -7.72
C HIS A 195 -7.40 1.20 -7.62
N ARG A 196 -6.26 1.88 -7.81
CA ARG A 196 -4.95 1.25 -7.68
C ARG A 196 -4.72 0.99 -6.20
N GLY A 197 -4.62 -0.28 -5.84
CA GLY A 197 -4.25 -0.70 -4.52
C GLY A 197 -2.81 -0.27 -4.23
N SER A 198 -2.60 0.03 -2.98
CA SER A 198 -1.38 0.35 -2.24
C SER A 198 -0.26 -0.70 -2.25
N SER A 199 -0.01 -1.27 -3.41
CA SER A 199 1.18 -2.05 -3.71
C SER A 199 1.73 -1.62 -5.07
N ASP A 200 1.24 -0.49 -5.56
CA ASP A 200 1.44 0.02 -6.89
C ASP A 200 2.16 1.37 -6.82
N GLN A 201 2.58 1.84 -7.98
CA GLN A 201 3.20 3.13 -8.15
C GLN A 201 2.17 4.15 -8.61
N PHE A 202 2.24 5.36 -8.07
CA PHE A 202 1.38 6.48 -8.40
C PHE A 202 2.25 7.58 -9.02
N PRO A 203 2.32 7.69 -10.36
CA PRO A 203 2.85 8.88 -11.00
C PRO A 203 1.94 10.09 -10.74
N TYR A 204 2.52 11.28 -10.65
CA TYR A 204 1.78 12.53 -10.71
C TYR A 204 0.96 12.60 -12.02
N PRO A 205 -0.29 13.13 -12.03
CA PRO A 205 -1.01 13.78 -10.92
C PRO A 205 -1.96 12.84 -10.15
N MET A 206 -1.72 11.52 -10.15
CA MET A 206 -2.64 10.55 -9.53
C MET A 206 -2.56 10.47 -8.00
N TRP A 207 -1.68 11.25 -7.39
CA TRP A 207 -1.52 11.37 -5.95
C TRP A 207 -1.00 12.77 -5.62
N GLU A 208 -1.17 13.19 -4.37
CA GLU A 208 -0.58 14.43 -3.87
C GLU A 208 -0.08 14.26 -2.42
N TRP A 209 0.97 14.99 -2.04
CA TRP A 209 1.56 14.93 -0.69
C TRP A 209 0.52 15.13 0.43
N ASP A 210 -0.32 16.16 0.36
CA ASP A 210 -1.29 16.43 1.43
C ASP A 210 -2.35 15.34 1.58
N ASP A 211 -2.73 14.70 0.46
CA ASP A 211 -3.70 13.61 0.45
C ASP A 211 -3.08 12.32 1.00
N TYR A 212 -1.85 12.02 0.59
CA TYR A 212 -1.09 10.87 1.07
C TYR A 212 -0.75 10.99 2.56
N LEU A 213 -0.30 12.16 3.01
CA LEU A 213 -0.02 12.41 4.43
C LEU A 213 -1.30 12.37 5.26
N ALA A 214 -2.41 12.93 4.78
CA ALA A 214 -3.71 12.84 5.47
C ALA A 214 -4.17 11.38 5.65
N TYR A 215 -4.01 10.55 4.62
CA TYR A 215 -4.36 9.13 4.68
C TYR A 215 -3.63 8.43 5.82
N HIS A 216 -2.34 8.68 5.95
CA HIS A 216 -1.57 8.10 7.05
C HIS A 216 -1.95 8.75 8.37
N LEU A 217 -2.12 10.07 8.46
CA LEU A 217 -2.43 10.77 9.71
C LEU A 217 -3.82 10.48 10.32
N TYR A 218 -4.77 9.92 9.57
CA TYR A 218 -6.18 9.79 9.98
C TYR A 218 -6.41 9.02 11.29
N ASP A 219 -5.70 7.91 11.52
CA ASP A 219 -5.82 7.10 12.75
C ASP A 219 -4.79 7.48 13.85
N GLY A 220 -4.06 8.58 13.65
CA GLY A 220 -3.15 9.17 14.64
C GLY A 220 -1.65 8.79 14.60
N PRO A 221 -0.99 8.47 13.46
CA PRO A 221 0.43 8.16 13.47
C PRO A 221 1.36 9.37 13.56
N LYS A 222 2.47 9.20 14.26
CA LYS A 222 3.64 10.08 14.12
C LYS A 222 4.37 9.86 12.79
N VAL A 223 3.92 10.54 11.73
CA VAL A 223 4.55 10.53 10.41
C VAL A 223 5.84 11.37 10.40
N SER A 224 6.86 10.88 9.71
CA SER A 224 8.07 11.66 9.39
C SER A 224 8.50 11.40 7.96
N VAL A 225 8.93 12.45 7.26
CA VAL A 225 9.47 12.34 5.90
C VAL A 225 10.97 12.58 5.96
N ILE A 226 11.77 11.76 5.28
CA ILE A 226 13.23 11.93 5.17
C ILE A 226 13.55 12.17 3.71
N GLN A 227 14.02 13.37 3.36
CA GLN A 227 14.53 13.66 2.02
C GLN A 227 15.93 13.07 1.87
N PHE A 228 16.32 12.66 0.66
CA PHE A 228 17.70 12.51 0.21
C PHE A 228 17.89 13.17 -1.17
N THR A 229 19.05 13.75 -1.40
CA THR A 229 19.46 14.25 -2.73
C THR A 229 20.38 13.24 -3.39
N VAL A 230 20.02 12.75 -4.58
CA VAL A 230 20.78 11.74 -5.34
C VAL A 230 20.98 12.15 -6.80
N PRO A 231 21.98 11.63 -7.52
CA PRO A 231 22.09 11.86 -8.96
C PRO A 231 20.85 11.35 -9.71
N ARG A 232 20.36 12.06 -10.72
CA ARG A 232 19.22 11.62 -11.56
C ARG A 232 19.37 10.21 -12.11
N LYS A 233 20.59 9.83 -12.51
CA LYS A 233 20.89 8.47 -12.98
C LYS A 233 20.58 7.41 -11.92
N GLN A 234 20.84 7.70 -10.65
CA GLN A 234 20.50 6.82 -9.54
C GLN A 234 18.99 6.78 -9.31
N ALA A 235 18.31 7.92 -9.36
CA ALA A 235 16.85 7.98 -9.25
C ALA A 235 16.13 7.19 -10.36
N ASN A 236 16.63 7.26 -11.60
CA ASN A 236 16.09 6.46 -12.71
C ASN A 236 16.29 4.97 -12.49
N ARG A 237 17.50 4.56 -12.04
CA ARG A 237 17.75 3.16 -11.66
C ARG A 237 16.82 2.70 -10.54
N LEU A 238 16.52 3.57 -9.58
CA LEU A 238 15.59 3.27 -8.50
C LEU A 238 14.15 3.05 -9.02
N ARG A 239 13.70 3.81 -10.02
CA ARG A 239 12.43 3.55 -10.71
C ARG A 239 12.41 2.16 -11.35
N ASP A 240 13.45 1.82 -12.13
CA ASP A 240 13.56 0.50 -12.78
C ASP A 240 13.52 -0.66 -11.77
N ILE A 241 14.18 -0.49 -10.61
CA ILE A 241 14.18 -1.50 -9.53
C ILE A 241 12.78 -1.67 -8.94
N ILE A 242 12.06 -0.58 -8.69
CA ILE A 242 10.71 -0.63 -8.13
C ILE A 242 9.72 -1.24 -9.14
N ASP A 243 9.88 -0.94 -10.43
CA ASP A 243 9.12 -1.56 -11.51
C ASP A 243 9.29 -3.09 -11.53
N ASP A 244 10.53 -3.58 -11.40
CA ASP A 244 10.84 -5.02 -11.37
C ASP A 244 10.36 -5.70 -10.08
N MET A 245 10.54 -5.03 -8.93
CA MET A 245 10.13 -5.55 -7.63
C MET A 245 8.61 -5.65 -7.47
N GLY A 246 7.88 -4.70 -8.06
CA GLY A 246 6.46 -4.49 -7.80
C GLY A 246 6.18 -4.21 -6.32
N GLY A 247 4.93 -4.38 -5.89
CA GLY A 247 4.54 -4.16 -4.51
C GLY A 247 4.96 -5.23 -3.50
N GLY A 248 4.30 -5.21 -2.34
CA GLY A 248 4.58 -6.16 -1.27
C GLY A 248 3.38 -6.40 -0.37
N SER A 249 3.46 -7.41 0.49
CA SER A 249 2.49 -7.59 1.58
C SER A 249 2.64 -6.45 2.61
N PRO A 250 1.58 -6.07 3.35
CA PRO A 250 1.65 -4.96 4.29
C PRO A 250 2.77 -5.01 5.34
N LEU A 251 3.24 -6.21 5.68
CA LEU A 251 4.36 -6.38 6.62
C LEU A 251 5.75 -6.12 5.99
N TYR A 252 5.81 -5.93 4.67
CA TYR A 252 7.06 -5.80 3.91
C TYR A 252 7.25 -4.42 3.30
N CYS A 253 6.42 -3.42 3.62
CA CYS A 253 6.56 -2.06 3.12
C CYS A 253 7.98 -1.50 3.33
N ALA A 254 8.48 -1.56 4.55
CA ALA A 254 9.82 -1.08 4.89
C ALA A 254 10.95 -1.97 4.36
N GLU A 255 10.71 -3.27 4.23
CA GLU A 255 11.66 -4.19 3.59
C GLU A 255 11.84 -3.83 2.11
N ARG A 256 10.75 -3.69 1.37
CA ARG A 256 10.74 -3.34 -0.05
C ARG A 256 11.39 -1.99 -0.32
N VAL A 257 11.07 -0.97 0.47
CA VAL A 257 11.74 0.34 0.36
C VAL A 257 13.24 0.20 0.65
N SER A 258 13.63 -0.55 1.68
CA SER A 258 15.05 -0.77 2.03
C SER A 258 15.82 -1.47 0.91
N VAL A 259 15.25 -2.53 0.32
CA VAL A 259 15.86 -3.26 -0.81
C VAL A 259 15.97 -2.38 -2.04
N ALA A 260 14.93 -1.62 -2.38
CA ALA A 260 14.98 -0.72 -3.54
C ALA A 260 16.08 0.34 -3.39
N LEU A 261 16.13 1.01 -2.24
CA LEU A 261 17.16 2.01 -1.93
C LEU A 261 18.56 1.42 -1.98
N LYS A 262 18.80 0.31 -1.28
CA LYS A 262 20.12 -0.35 -1.24
C LYS A 262 20.56 -0.79 -2.64
N SER A 263 19.66 -1.43 -3.39
CA SER A 263 19.90 -1.86 -4.77
C SER A 263 20.20 -0.69 -5.70
N SER A 264 19.67 0.51 -5.46
CA SER A 264 19.94 1.70 -6.29
C SER A 264 21.40 2.18 -6.25
N GLY A 265 22.14 1.82 -5.21
CA GLY A 265 23.57 2.14 -5.05
C GLY A 265 23.85 3.43 -4.27
N GLY A 266 25.08 3.93 -4.37
CA GLY A 266 25.48 5.22 -3.79
C GLY A 266 25.45 5.19 -2.26
N ILE A 267 24.88 6.24 -1.64
CA ILE A 267 24.86 6.37 -0.17
C ILE A 267 24.11 5.20 0.52
N PHE A 268 23.16 4.58 -0.20
CA PHE A 268 22.30 3.52 0.30
C PHE A 268 22.94 2.13 0.27
N GLU A 269 24.11 1.94 -0.37
CA GLU A 269 24.83 0.65 -0.33
C GLU A 269 25.17 0.22 1.09
N ARG A 270 25.31 1.21 1.98
CA ARG A 270 25.59 1.06 3.42
C ARG A 270 24.39 0.57 4.23
N LEU A 271 23.18 0.53 3.67
CA LEU A 271 22.03 -0.02 4.36
C LEU A 271 22.26 -1.53 4.65
N PRO A 272 21.86 -2.05 5.82
CA PRO A 272 21.91 -3.48 6.10
C PRO A 272 21.07 -4.29 5.10
N GLU A 273 21.50 -5.52 4.81
CA GLU A 273 20.68 -6.47 4.04
C GLU A 273 19.33 -6.69 4.73
N ALA A 274 18.25 -6.68 3.96
CA ALA A 274 16.91 -6.92 4.46
C ALA A 274 16.61 -8.43 4.43
N ASN A 275 17.10 -9.17 5.41
CA ASN A 275 16.83 -10.61 5.54
C ASN A 275 15.55 -10.83 6.37
N GLY A 276 14.39 -10.76 5.72
CA GLY A 276 13.08 -10.97 6.34
C GLY A 276 12.33 -9.68 6.68
N ILE A 277 11.38 -9.75 7.64
CA ILE A 277 10.51 -8.61 7.98
C ILE A 277 11.35 -7.48 8.59
N LYS A 278 11.38 -6.34 7.89
CA LYS A 278 11.96 -5.08 8.38
C LYS A 278 10.82 -4.16 8.81
N THR A 279 10.94 -3.57 9.99
CA THR A 279 9.91 -2.64 10.49
C THR A 279 10.17 -1.21 9.98
N PRO A 280 9.12 -0.37 9.85
CA PRO A 280 9.28 1.04 9.48
C PRO A 280 10.20 1.83 10.41
N TRP A 281 10.18 1.56 11.73
CA TRP A 281 11.11 2.18 12.68
C TRP A 281 12.56 1.75 12.47
N THR A 282 12.80 0.47 12.16
CA THR A 282 14.13 -0.03 11.82
C THR A 282 14.67 0.66 10.57
N LEU A 283 13.86 0.76 9.51
CA LEU A 283 14.24 1.48 8.31
C LEU A 283 14.53 2.95 8.59
N LYS A 284 13.68 3.65 9.36
CA LYS A 284 13.94 5.03 9.78
C LYS A 284 15.29 5.18 10.46
N SER A 285 15.60 4.29 11.41
CA SER A 285 16.89 4.28 12.11
C SER A 285 18.07 4.12 11.15
N GLU A 286 18.01 3.15 10.25
CA GLU A 286 19.08 2.92 9.27
C GLU A 286 19.29 4.11 8.33
N LEU A 287 18.20 4.77 7.89
CA LEU A 287 18.27 5.98 7.06
C LEU A 287 18.87 7.16 7.82
N MET A 288 18.53 7.33 9.11
CA MET A 288 19.13 8.37 9.95
C MET A 288 20.62 8.12 10.21
N ASP A 289 21.06 6.86 10.32
CA ASP A 289 22.48 6.49 10.42
C ASP A 289 23.28 6.91 9.16
N LEU A 290 22.65 7.00 7.99
CA LEU A 290 23.31 7.50 6.77
C LEU A 290 23.65 8.99 6.86
N TYR A 291 22.79 9.78 7.52
CA TYR A 291 22.98 11.21 7.74
C TYR A 291 23.87 11.54 8.94
N PHE A 292 23.71 10.79 10.03
CA PHE A 292 24.37 11.05 11.30
C PHE A 292 25.14 9.82 11.79
N PRO A 293 26.17 9.37 11.04
CA PRO A 293 26.92 8.18 11.40
C PRO A 293 27.58 8.33 12.77
N GLY A 294 27.39 7.35 13.66
CA GLY A 294 28.01 7.31 14.98
C GLY A 294 27.36 8.21 16.04
N ASN A 295 26.24 8.88 15.73
CA ASN A 295 25.60 9.83 16.64
C ASN A 295 24.54 9.13 17.53
N ALA A 296 24.91 8.74 18.75
CA ALA A 296 24.01 8.02 19.67
C ALA A 296 22.79 8.84 20.14
N TRP A 297 22.85 10.17 20.01
CA TRP A 297 21.83 11.09 20.52
C TRP A 297 20.45 10.89 19.87
N TRP A 298 20.36 10.67 18.55
CA TRP A 298 19.06 10.47 17.91
C TRP A 298 18.51 9.05 18.18
N LYS A 299 19.40 8.05 18.37
CA LYS A 299 19.01 6.68 18.77
C LYS A 299 18.29 6.69 20.12
N LEU A 300 18.78 7.50 21.06
CA LEU A 300 18.20 7.67 22.40
C LEU A 300 16.89 8.49 22.41
N ASN A 301 16.65 9.33 21.39
CA ASN A 301 15.53 10.27 21.34
C ASN A 301 14.47 9.93 20.28
N SER A 302 14.33 8.66 19.89
CA SER A 302 13.42 8.15 18.84
C SER A 302 11.90 8.41 19.07
N ALA A 303 11.54 9.33 19.96
CA ALA A 303 10.17 9.68 20.37
C ALA A 303 9.53 10.86 19.64
N TYR A 304 10.23 11.55 18.72
CA TYR A 304 9.64 12.62 17.91
C TYR A 304 9.27 12.18 16.52
#